data_AF-A0A1H5DKC5-F1
#
_entry.id   AF-A0A1H5DKC5-F1
#
_cell.length_a   1.000
_cell.length_b   1.000
_cell.length_c   1.000
_cell.angle_alpha   90.00
_cell.angle_beta   90.00
_cell.angle_gamma   90.00
#
_symmetry.space_group_name_H-M   'P 1'
#
loop_
_entity.id
_entity.type
_entity.pdbx_description
1 polymer ?
#
loop_
_entity_poly.entity_id
_entity_poly.type
_entity_poly.pdbx_seq_one_letter_code
_entity_poly.pdbx_strand_id
1 'polypeptide(L)'
;MPLTPEDVQNKEFTTVRLREGYDMQEVDEFLDEVEAELARMQRENDELRDKLSAVTRGGGVAASAEPIQAPRQPEAPKAPEAPPSAAAAAAPVGVQPSDAAAKVLALAQKTADELVADSKAEADRLMNDARSRADKLDSETKAKAAKIEQDARQRADSIEQEVQKRRSQVFGKLESDRADLERELETLRAFEREYRSRLKSYLERELRKLETGGVDEADTGVGQVPAAAAGGGGAPQSSGPGGNNAQATQTGGSLRSVASLLDDEQR
;
A
#
# COMPACT_ATOMS: atom_id res chain seq x y z
N MET A 1 18.87 19.07 -15.83
CA MET A 1 19.13 18.73 -14.42
C MET A 1 20.40 17.89 -14.39
N PRO A 2 21.32 18.09 -13.44
CA PRO A 2 22.62 17.41 -13.43
C PRO A 2 22.58 15.95 -12.95
N LEU A 3 21.43 15.42 -12.51
CA LEU A 3 21.22 14.04 -12.11
C LEU A 3 19.82 13.58 -12.59
N THR A 4 19.77 12.46 -13.29
CA THR A 4 18.55 11.73 -13.68
C THR A 4 18.43 10.43 -12.87
N PRO A 5 17.23 9.83 -12.77
CA PRO A 5 17.06 8.51 -12.15
C PRO A 5 17.99 7.46 -12.76
N GLU A 6 18.18 7.51 -14.08
CA GLU A 6 19.13 6.63 -14.80
C GLU A 6 20.59 6.87 -14.39
N ASP A 7 20.98 8.09 -14.01
CA ASP A 7 22.34 8.38 -13.53
C ASP A 7 22.61 7.79 -12.13
N VAL A 8 21.56 7.58 -11.32
CA VAL A 8 21.66 6.96 -10.00
C VAL A 8 21.79 5.44 -10.14
N GLN A 9 20.99 4.83 -11.00
CA GLN A 9 21.02 3.40 -11.27
C GLN A 9 22.34 2.94 -11.90
N ASN A 10 22.92 3.74 -12.81
CA ASN A 10 24.19 3.42 -13.46
C ASN A 10 25.42 3.80 -12.60
N LYS A 11 25.24 4.18 -11.33
CA LYS A 11 26.34 4.67 -10.50
C LYS A 11 27.12 3.51 -9.85
N GLU A 12 28.33 3.27 -10.35
CA GLU A 12 29.25 2.30 -9.72
C GLU A 12 30.16 2.96 -8.67
N PHE A 13 30.24 2.33 -7.49
CA PHE A 13 31.14 2.74 -6.41
C PHE A 13 32.35 1.80 -6.32
N THR A 14 33.53 2.35 -6.07
CA THR A 14 34.75 1.55 -5.87
C THR A 14 34.75 0.89 -4.50
N THR A 15 34.98 -0.42 -4.42
CA THR A 15 35.05 -1.15 -3.15
C THR A 15 36.41 -0.95 -2.47
N VAL A 16 36.41 -0.68 -1.15
CA VAL A 16 37.63 -0.48 -0.36
C VAL A 16 37.89 -1.73 0.49
N ARG A 17 39.05 -2.38 0.31
CA ARG A 17 39.40 -3.65 0.99
C ARG A 17 40.16 -3.51 2.31
N LEU A 18 40.72 -2.32 2.59
CA LEU A 18 41.62 -2.08 3.73
C LEU A 18 41.06 -1.12 4.79
N ARG A 19 39.82 -0.64 4.61
CA ARG A 19 39.13 0.28 5.55
C ARG A 19 37.68 -0.14 5.70
N GLU A 20 37.07 0.26 6.82
CA GLU A 20 35.62 0.15 7.01
C GLU A 20 34.93 0.89 5.86
N GLY A 21 34.13 0.17 5.10
CA GLY A 21 33.32 0.68 4.00
C GLY A 21 31.84 0.56 4.35
N TYR A 22 31.00 1.21 3.54
CA TYR A 22 29.57 1.00 3.61
C TYR A 22 29.22 -0.43 3.15
N ASP A 23 28.18 -1.00 3.74
CA ASP A 23 27.65 -2.29 3.29
C ASP A 23 27.03 -2.10 1.89
N MET A 24 27.37 -2.99 0.97
CA MET A 24 26.93 -2.89 -0.42
C MET A 24 25.41 -3.03 -0.55
N GLN A 25 24.78 -3.88 0.27
CA GLN A 25 23.33 -4.08 0.24
C GLN A 25 22.59 -2.86 0.79
N GLU A 26 23.11 -2.24 1.85
CA GLU A 26 22.53 -1.02 2.42
C GLU A 26 22.65 0.16 1.46
N VAL A 27 23.77 0.25 0.74
CA VAL A 27 23.97 1.25 -0.32
C VAL A 27 23.01 1.00 -1.48
N ASP A 28 22.86 -0.23 -1.94
CA ASP A 28 21.95 -0.58 -3.04
C ASP A 28 20.48 -0.27 -2.67
N GLU A 29 20.03 -0.64 -1.47
CA GLU A 29 18.67 -0.35 -0.97
C GLU A 29 18.40 1.16 -0.86
N PHE A 30 19.39 1.94 -0.40
CA PHE A 30 19.29 3.39 -0.36
C PHE A 30 19.23 4.02 -1.75
N LEU A 31 19.97 3.48 -2.73
CA LEU A 31 19.93 3.97 -4.12
C LEU A 31 18.58 3.69 -4.78
N ASP A 32 17.96 2.54 -4.50
CA ASP A 32 16.60 2.23 -4.97
C ASP A 32 15.57 3.23 -4.42
N GLU A 33 15.69 3.60 -3.14
CA GLU A 33 14.81 4.62 -2.52
C GLU A 33 15.01 6.00 -3.15
N VAL A 34 16.27 6.40 -3.38
CA VAL A 34 16.62 7.68 -4.03
C VAL A 34 16.13 7.72 -5.47
N GLU A 35 16.25 6.62 -6.23
CA GLU A 35 15.74 6.51 -7.60
C GLU A 35 14.21 6.70 -7.63
N ALA A 36 13.50 6.00 -6.74
CA ALA A 36 12.05 6.08 -6.65
C ALA A 36 11.56 7.49 -6.32
N GLU A 37 12.20 8.17 -5.36
CA GLU A 37 11.83 9.53 -4.97
C GLU A 37 12.22 10.55 -6.04
N LEU A 38 13.35 10.39 -6.73
CA LEU A 38 13.74 11.25 -7.85
C LEU A 38 12.77 11.12 -9.03
N ALA A 39 12.39 9.89 -9.38
CA ALA A 39 11.39 9.63 -10.43
C ALA A 39 10.01 10.17 -10.05
N ARG A 40 9.65 10.14 -8.77
CA ARG A 40 8.43 10.77 -8.26
C ARG A 40 8.48 12.30 -8.34
N MET A 41 9.55 12.92 -7.83
CA MET A 41 9.73 14.38 -7.90
C MET A 41 9.77 14.89 -9.34
N GLN A 42 10.30 14.11 -10.27
CA GLN A 42 10.37 14.48 -11.67
C GLN A 42 8.99 14.41 -12.34
N ARG A 43 8.21 13.35 -12.08
CA ARG A 43 6.80 13.26 -12.49
C ARG A 43 5.96 14.39 -11.90
N GLU A 44 6.14 14.72 -10.63
CA GLU A 44 5.43 15.82 -9.99
C GLU A 44 5.83 17.18 -10.60
N ASN A 45 7.11 17.40 -10.89
CA ASN A 45 7.56 18.60 -11.59
C ASN A 45 6.97 18.70 -13.00
N ASP A 46 6.90 17.60 -13.73
CA ASP A 46 6.33 17.58 -15.08
C ASP A 46 4.81 17.81 -15.03
N GLU A 47 4.10 17.19 -14.09
CA GLU A 47 2.68 17.48 -13.84
C GLU A 47 2.44 18.94 -13.43
N LEU A 48 3.28 19.51 -12.57
CA LEU A 48 3.18 20.90 -12.14
C LEU A 48 3.48 21.86 -13.28
N ARG A 49 4.46 21.52 -14.14
CA ARG A 49 4.75 22.26 -15.38
C ARG A 49 3.60 22.16 -16.36
N ASP A 50 2.98 21.00 -16.51
CA ASP A 50 1.82 20.81 -17.36
C ASP A 50 0.62 21.60 -16.85
N LYS A 51 0.34 21.54 -15.54
CA LYS A 51 -0.69 22.35 -14.87
C LYS A 51 -0.41 23.84 -15.04
N LEU A 52 0.82 24.29 -14.84
CA LEU A 52 1.21 25.69 -15.05
C LEU A 52 1.06 26.09 -16.52
N SER A 53 1.43 25.22 -17.46
CA SER A 53 1.29 25.47 -18.89
C SER A 53 -0.17 25.49 -19.33
N ALA A 54 -1.03 24.68 -18.71
CA ALA A 54 -2.47 24.60 -18.98
C ALA A 54 -3.19 25.81 -18.36
N VAL A 55 -2.79 26.25 -17.17
CA VAL A 55 -3.29 27.49 -16.53
C VAL A 55 -2.76 28.72 -17.26
N THR A 56 -1.51 28.72 -17.72
CA THR A 56 -0.94 29.82 -18.52
C THR A 56 -1.57 29.87 -19.91
N ARG A 57 -1.90 28.73 -20.53
CA ARG A 57 -2.66 28.65 -21.79
C ARG A 57 -4.15 28.98 -21.60
N GLY A 58 -4.75 28.57 -20.49
CA GLY A 58 -6.16 28.79 -20.17
C GLY A 58 -6.44 30.17 -19.56
N GLY A 59 -5.44 30.80 -18.96
CA GLY A 59 -5.48 32.14 -18.37
C GLY A 59 -4.77 33.21 -19.19
N GLY A 60 -4.28 32.88 -20.39
CA GLY A 60 -3.46 33.77 -21.21
C GLY A 60 -4.01 33.96 -22.60
N VAL A 61 -4.91 34.94 -22.75
CA VAL A 61 -4.85 35.83 -23.90
C VAL A 61 -3.47 36.51 -23.84
N ALA A 62 -2.67 36.31 -24.88
CA ALA A 62 -1.40 37.00 -25.17
C ALA A 62 -0.25 36.86 -24.16
N ALA A 63 0.69 35.95 -24.46
CA ALA A 63 2.13 36.24 -24.35
C ALA A 63 2.94 35.14 -25.07
N SER A 64 3.17 35.33 -26.36
CA SER A 64 4.47 34.96 -26.92
C SER A 64 5.51 35.84 -26.22
N ALA A 65 6.44 35.24 -25.49
CA ALA A 65 7.62 35.94 -25.03
C ALA A 65 8.82 35.00 -25.08
N GLU A 66 9.69 35.30 -26.05
CA GLU A 66 11.11 35.00 -26.06
C GLU A 66 11.78 35.29 -24.70
N PRO A 67 12.92 34.66 -24.41
CA PRO A 67 13.66 34.89 -23.19
C PRO A 67 14.42 36.23 -23.27
N ILE A 68 14.02 37.23 -22.47
CA ILE A 68 14.89 38.36 -22.13
C ILE A 68 14.90 38.54 -20.60
N GLN A 69 16.11 38.51 -20.06
CA GLN A 69 16.45 38.81 -18.69
C GLN A 69 16.42 40.33 -18.40
N ALA A 70 16.25 40.60 -17.11
CA ALA A 70 16.61 41.81 -16.32
C ALA A 70 15.55 42.93 -16.17
N PRO A 71 15.43 43.52 -14.95
CA PRO A 71 14.19 44.10 -14.47
C PRO A 71 14.13 45.64 -14.48
N ARG A 72 12.89 46.14 -14.67
CA ARG A 72 12.28 47.36 -14.09
C ARG A 72 12.68 48.73 -14.66
N GLN A 73 11.71 49.33 -15.37
CA GLN A 73 11.25 50.70 -15.10
C GLN A 73 9.80 50.85 -15.60
N PRO A 74 8.81 51.23 -14.77
CA PRO A 74 7.48 51.61 -15.25
C PRO A 74 7.42 53.13 -15.42
N GLU A 75 7.10 53.62 -16.62
CA GLU A 75 6.14 54.72 -16.77
C GLU A 75 5.76 55.00 -18.24
N ALA A 76 4.44 55.20 -18.40
CA ALA A 76 3.71 55.89 -19.47
C ALA A 76 3.59 55.22 -20.86
N PRO A 77 2.39 54.73 -21.23
CA PRO A 77 2.05 54.56 -22.63
C PRO A 77 1.76 55.93 -23.27
N LYS A 78 2.64 56.35 -24.18
CA LYS A 78 2.32 57.28 -25.27
C LYS A 78 1.92 56.46 -26.50
N ALA A 79 0.74 56.74 -27.03
CA ALA A 79 0.40 56.93 -28.45
C ALA A 79 -1.09 56.65 -28.68
N PRO A 80 -1.75 57.17 -29.75
CA PRO A 80 -1.24 58.05 -30.81
C PRO A 80 -2.11 59.29 -31.14
N GLU A 81 -1.46 60.38 -31.56
CA GLU A 81 -2.01 61.41 -32.47
C GLU A 81 -2.30 60.77 -33.84
N ALA A 82 -3.24 61.18 -34.71
CA ALA A 82 -3.70 62.51 -35.16
C ALA A 82 -4.99 62.30 -36.02
N PRO A 83 -5.69 63.31 -36.62
CA PRO A 83 -5.29 64.70 -36.90
C PRO A 83 -6.38 65.76 -36.55
N PRO A 84 -6.12 67.06 -36.79
CA PRO A 84 -6.80 68.17 -36.10
C PRO A 84 -8.02 68.67 -36.88
N SER A 85 -9.06 69.08 -36.15
CA SER A 85 -10.08 69.97 -36.68
C SER A 85 -10.31 71.14 -35.73
N ALA A 86 -10.51 72.28 -36.37
CA ALA A 86 -10.33 73.61 -35.87
C ALA A 86 -11.41 74.09 -34.89
N ALA A 87 -11.04 75.16 -34.22
CA ALA A 87 -11.88 76.07 -33.46
C ALA A 87 -13.26 76.34 -34.09
N ALA A 88 -14.29 76.38 -33.25
CA ALA A 88 -15.36 77.37 -33.33
C ALA A 88 -16.12 77.41 -32.01
N ALA A 89 -16.01 78.54 -31.33
CA ALA A 89 -16.92 78.96 -30.28
C ALA A 89 -18.29 79.35 -30.87
N ALA A 90 -19.30 79.26 -30.03
CA ALA A 90 -20.56 80.00 -30.04
C ALA A 90 -21.60 79.70 -31.15
N ALA A 91 -22.67 79.01 -30.76
CA ALA A 91 -24.04 79.54 -30.80
C ALA A 91 -25.00 78.63 -30.00
N PRO A 92 -25.95 79.21 -29.22
CA PRO A 92 -26.94 78.44 -28.49
C PRO A 92 -28.07 78.03 -29.44
N VAL A 93 -28.43 76.75 -29.45
CA VAL A 93 -29.67 76.31 -30.11
C VAL A 93 -30.61 75.82 -29.02
N GLY A 94 -31.39 76.75 -28.49
CA GLY A 94 -32.61 76.41 -27.78
C GLY A 94 -33.63 75.87 -28.77
N VAL A 95 -33.87 74.57 -28.76
CA VAL A 95 -35.15 73.94 -29.10
C VAL A 95 -35.26 72.70 -28.21
N GLN A 96 -36.34 72.61 -27.43
CA GLN A 96 -36.54 71.62 -26.37
C GLN A 96 -36.55 70.16 -26.85
N PRO A 97 -35.97 69.22 -26.06
CA PRO A 97 -36.45 67.84 -25.99
C PRO A 97 -36.69 67.43 -24.52
N SER A 98 -37.31 68.28 -23.71
CA SER A 98 -37.47 68.03 -22.27
C SER A 98 -38.27 66.75 -21.96
N ASP A 99 -39.24 66.38 -22.81
CA ASP A 99 -40.06 65.18 -22.61
C ASP A 99 -39.56 63.93 -23.35
N ALA A 100 -38.96 64.08 -24.54
CA ALA A 100 -38.45 62.95 -25.32
C ALA A 100 -37.14 62.41 -24.75
N ALA A 101 -36.22 63.29 -24.34
CA ALA A 101 -34.97 62.88 -23.69
C ALA A 101 -35.23 62.28 -22.29
N ALA A 102 -36.19 62.82 -21.54
CA ALA A 102 -36.58 62.27 -20.24
C ALA A 102 -37.19 60.86 -20.35
N LYS A 103 -38.00 60.60 -21.38
CA LYS A 103 -38.56 59.25 -21.65
C LYS A 103 -37.47 58.24 -22.03
N VAL A 104 -36.48 58.65 -22.83
CA VAL A 104 -35.35 57.77 -23.18
C VAL A 104 -34.47 57.52 -21.97
N LEU A 105 -34.22 58.53 -21.12
CA LEU A 105 -33.47 58.36 -19.88
C LEU A 105 -34.21 57.43 -18.90
N ALA A 106 -35.53 57.57 -18.77
CA ALA A 106 -36.36 56.71 -17.93
C ALA A 106 -36.38 55.25 -18.45
N LEU A 107 -36.43 55.06 -19.77
CA LEU A 107 -36.31 53.73 -20.38
C LEU A 107 -34.92 53.14 -20.13
N ALA A 108 -33.85 53.93 -20.32
CA ALA A 108 -32.48 53.52 -20.07
C ALA A 108 -32.25 53.14 -18.60
N GLN A 109 -32.79 53.92 -17.67
CA GLN A 109 -32.70 53.64 -16.24
C GLN A 109 -33.47 52.37 -15.87
N LYS A 110 -34.67 52.19 -16.41
CA LYS A 110 -35.43 50.95 -16.25
C LYS A 110 -34.66 49.73 -16.78
N THR A 111 -34.04 49.84 -17.96
CA THR A 111 -33.22 48.74 -18.51
C THR A 111 -31.96 48.48 -17.71
N ALA A 112 -31.36 49.51 -17.11
CA ALA A 112 -30.22 49.35 -16.21
C ALA A 112 -30.63 48.64 -14.91
N ASP A 113 -31.77 49.02 -14.33
CA ASP A 113 -32.31 48.37 -13.12
C ASP A 113 -32.68 46.90 -13.38
N GLU A 114 -33.26 46.61 -14.55
CA GLU A 114 -33.58 45.24 -14.99
C GLU A 114 -32.31 44.41 -15.19
N LEU A 115 -31.30 44.94 -15.88
CA LEU A 115 -29.99 44.26 -16.03
C LEU A 115 -29.30 44.00 -14.68
N VAL A 116 -29.41 44.94 -13.73
CA VAL A 116 -28.87 44.77 -12.37
C VAL A 116 -29.65 43.69 -11.60
N ALA A 117 -30.97 43.61 -11.77
CA ALA A 117 -31.77 42.57 -11.15
C ALA A 117 -31.45 41.18 -11.73
N ASP A 118 -31.33 41.07 -13.05
CA ASP A 118 -30.99 39.83 -13.75
C ASP A 118 -29.58 39.34 -13.39
N SER A 119 -28.59 40.22 -13.44
CA SER A 119 -27.21 39.87 -13.06
C SER A 119 -27.09 39.44 -11.59
N LYS A 120 -27.84 40.05 -10.67
CA LYS A 120 -27.91 39.60 -9.27
C LYS A 120 -28.56 38.23 -9.17
N ALA A 121 -29.69 38.00 -9.86
CA ALA A 121 -30.36 36.71 -9.85
C ALA A 121 -29.47 35.59 -10.43
N GLU A 122 -28.71 35.88 -11.49
CA GLU A 122 -27.72 34.96 -12.06
C GLU A 122 -26.56 34.69 -11.10
N ALA A 123 -26.03 35.73 -10.44
CA ALA A 123 -24.98 35.58 -9.44
C ALA A 123 -25.44 34.72 -8.26
N ASP A 124 -26.65 34.94 -7.75
CA ASP A 124 -27.23 34.16 -6.66
C ASP A 124 -27.44 32.70 -7.07
N ARG A 125 -27.90 32.44 -8.29
CA ARG A 125 -28.00 31.07 -8.84
C ARG A 125 -26.62 30.41 -8.91
N LEU A 126 -25.62 31.10 -9.43
CA LEU A 126 -24.25 30.57 -9.53
C LEU A 126 -23.66 30.27 -8.16
N MET A 127 -23.89 31.15 -7.17
CA MET A 127 -23.43 30.92 -5.79
C MET A 127 -24.14 29.72 -5.15
N ASN A 128 -25.43 29.54 -5.37
CA ASN A 128 -26.18 28.40 -4.84
C ASN A 128 -25.74 27.08 -5.49
N ASP A 129 -25.50 27.07 -6.80
CA ASP A 129 -24.97 25.90 -7.51
C ASP A 129 -23.55 25.55 -7.03
N ALA A 130 -22.68 26.56 -6.87
CA ALA A 130 -21.34 26.37 -6.35
C ALA A 130 -21.35 25.80 -4.93
N ARG A 131 -22.21 26.33 -4.05
CA ARG A 131 -22.40 25.81 -2.68
C ARG A 131 -22.89 24.37 -2.69
N SER A 132 -23.93 24.06 -3.46
CA SER A 132 -24.46 22.70 -3.59
C SER A 132 -23.42 21.70 -4.10
N ARG A 133 -22.61 22.10 -5.09
CA ARG A 133 -21.50 21.27 -5.57
C ARG A 133 -20.40 21.08 -4.52
N ALA A 134 -20.07 22.12 -3.77
CA ALA A 134 -19.10 22.04 -2.67
C ALA A 134 -19.60 21.10 -1.56
N ASP A 135 -20.85 21.25 -1.11
CA ASP A 135 -21.45 20.39 -0.09
C ASP A 135 -21.49 18.92 -0.54
N LYS A 136 -21.81 18.69 -1.81
CA LYS A 136 -21.77 17.35 -2.41
C LYS A 136 -20.36 16.77 -2.39
N LEU A 137 -19.36 17.53 -2.84
CA LEU A 137 -17.96 17.11 -2.83
C LEU A 137 -17.46 16.81 -1.41
N ASP A 138 -17.83 17.63 -0.44
CA ASP A 138 -17.49 17.42 0.97
C ASP A 138 -18.15 16.15 1.52
N SER A 139 -19.43 15.92 1.20
CA SER A 139 -20.13 14.70 1.62
C SER A 139 -19.52 13.43 1.01
N GLU A 140 -19.15 13.47 -0.27
CA GLU A 140 -18.48 12.36 -0.95
C GLU A 140 -17.09 12.09 -0.40
N THR A 141 -16.32 13.16 -0.13
CA THR A 141 -14.98 13.05 0.45
C THR A 141 -15.04 12.47 1.86
N LYS A 142 -15.97 12.95 2.69
CA LYS A 142 -16.21 12.39 4.03
C LYS A 142 -16.65 10.93 3.97
N ALA A 143 -17.53 10.56 3.04
CA ALA A 143 -17.96 9.18 2.87
C ALA A 143 -16.80 8.26 2.43
N LYS A 144 -15.95 8.73 1.50
CA LYS A 144 -14.75 8.00 1.07
C LYS A 144 -13.74 7.85 2.21
N ALA A 145 -13.49 8.92 2.98
CA ALA A 145 -12.60 8.88 4.14
C ALA A 145 -13.11 7.88 5.19
N ALA A 146 -14.40 7.95 5.55
CA ALA A 146 -15.02 7.02 6.49
C ALA A 146 -14.93 5.56 6.03
N LYS A 147 -15.09 5.31 4.72
CA LYS A 147 -14.90 3.97 4.14
C LYS A 147 -13.46 3.48 4.26
N ILE A 148 -12.48 4.33 3.93
CA ILE A 148 -11.06 3.98 4.06
C ILE A 148 -10.72 3.67 5.53
N GLU A 149 -11.22 4.46 6.47
CA GLU A 149 -11.04 4.21 7.90
C GLU A 149 -11.68 2.90 8.34
N GLN A 150 -12.90 2.60 7.88
CA GLN A 150 -13.57 1.35 8.18
C GLN A 150 -12.81 0.15 7.62
N ASP A 151 -12.38 0.21 6.36
CA ASP A 151 -11.61 -0.85 5.70
C ASP A 151 -10.26 -1.06 6.41
N ALA A 152 -9.59 0.02 6.83
CA ALA A 152 -8.36 -0.03 7.60
C ALA A 152 -8.56 -0.70 8.97
N ARG A 153 -9.64 -0.35 9.69
CA ARG A 153 -9.99 -0.98 10.98
C ARG A 153 -10.30 -2.47 10.81
N GLN A 154 -11.09 -2.84 9.81
CA GLN A 154 -11.40 -4.25 9.53
C GLN A 154 -10.16 -5.06 9.20
N ARG A 155 -9.22 -4.49 8.43
CA ARG A 155 -7.94 -5.14 8.15
C ARG A 155 -7.10 -5.29 9.41
N ALA A 156 -7.01 -4.24 10.24
CA ALA A 156 -6.30 -4.31 11.51
C ALA A 156 -6.87 -5.42 12.41
N ASP A 157 -8.19 -5.48 12.56
CA ASP A 157 -8.87 -6.52 13.36
C ASP A 157 -8.60 -7.93 12.79
N SER A 158 -8.60 -8.09 11.47
CA SER A 158 -8.31 -9.37 10.82
C SER A 158 -6.86 -9.82 11.06
N ILE A 159 -5.90 -8.90 10.99
CA ILE A 159 -4.49 -9.17 11.27
C ILE A 159 -4.33 -9.57 12.74
N GLU A 160 -4.99 -8.87 13.66
CA GLU A 160 -4.92 -9.20 15.08
C GLU A 160 -5.48 -10.60 15.37
N GLN A 161 -6.58 -10.98 14.72
CA GLN A 161 -7.13 -12.34 14.81
C GLN A 161 -6.18 -13.39 14.23
N GLU A 162 -5.54 -13.11 13.09
CA GLU A 162 -4.57 -14.02 12.48
C GLU A 162 -3.33 -14.19 13.34
N VAL A 163 -2.78 -13.09 13.88
CA VAL A 163 -1.66 -13.10 14.82
C VAL A 163 -2.02 -13.91 16.04
N GLN A 164 -3.22 -13.73 16.61
CA GLN A 164 -3.64 -14.48 17.79
C GLN A 164 -3.82 -15.97 17.49
N LYS A 165 -4.39 -16.32 16.33
CA LYS A 165 -4.50 -17.72 15.88
C LYS A 165 -3.12 -18.34 15.71
N ARG A 166 -2.21 -17.70 14.98
CA ARG A 166 -0.83 -18.16 14.78
C ARG A 166 -0.11 -18.31 16.12
N ARG A 167 -0.28 -17.34 17.03
CA ARG A 167 0.26 -17.39 18.39
C ARG A 167 -0.23 -18.65 19.11
N SER A 168 -1.54 -18.85 19.20
CA SER A 168 -2.10 -20.04 19.87
C SER A 168 -1.64 -21.35 19.24
N GLN A 169 -1.47 -21.39 17.91
CA GLN A 169 -0.98 -22.57 17.20
C GLN A 169 0.49 -22.87 17.52
N VAL A 170 1.35 -21.84 17.50
CA VAL A 170 2.77 -22.00 17.82
C VAL A 170 2.95 -22.42 19.27
N PHE A 171 2.26 -21.76 20.21
CA PHE A 171 2.32 -22.14 21.62
C PHE A 171 1.76 -23.55 21.86
N GLY A 172 0.64 -23.93 21.23
CA GLY A 172 0.11 -25.27 21.34
C GLY A 172 1.07 -26.35 20.80
N LYS A 173 1.78 -26.07 19.71
CA LYS A 173 2.84 -26.96 19.20
C LYS A 173 4.01 -27.07 20.17
N LEU A 174 4.53 -25.94 20.65
CA LEU A 174 5.63 -25.93 21.62
C LEU A 174 5.27 -26.65 22.93
N GLU A 175 4.02 -26.53 23.40
CA GLU A 175 3.54 -27.27 24.57
C GLU A 175 3.45 -28.77 24.32
N SER A 176 2.98 -29.19 23.13
CA SER A 176 2.97 -30.61 22.73
C SER A 176 4.39 -31.17 22.65
N ASP A 177 5.28 -30.50 21.92
CA ASP A 177 6.66 -30.92 21.73
C ASP A 177 7.39 -31.01 23.07
N ARG A 178 7.16 -30.05 23.97
CA ARG A 178 7.67 -30.09 25.34
C ARG A 178 7.16 -31.30 26.09
N ALA A 179 5.86 -31.58 26.05
CA ALA A 179 5.28 -32.73 26.74
C ALA A 179 5.81 -34.07 26.18
N ASP A 180 6.06 -34.15 24.88
CA ASP A 180 6.63 -35.34 24.24
C ASP A 180 8.10 -35.54 24.62
N LEU A 181 8.91 -34.47 24.60
CA LEU A 181 10.29 -34.51 25.08
C LEU A 181 10.38 -34.89 26.57
N GLU A 182 9.45 -34.41 27.40
CA GLU A 182 9.37 -34.79 28.82
C GLU A 182 9.07 -36.30 28.98
N ARG A 183 8.18 -36.88 28.17
CA ARG A 183 7.88 -38.32 28.16
C ARG A 183 9.05 -39.17 27.67
N GLU A 184 9.72 -38.74 26.60
CA GLU A 184 10.92 -39.43 26.09
C GLU A 184 12.04 -39.44 27.13
N LEU A 185 12.25 -38.32 27.81
CA LEU A 185 13.25 -38.20 28.85
C LEU A 185 12.93 -39.09 30.06
N GLU A 186 11.66 -39.21 30.46
CA GLU A 186 11.25 -40.17 31.49
C GLU A 186 11.48 -41.62 31.06
N THR A 187 11.15 -41.94 29.80
CA THR A 187 11.38 -43.26 29.20
C THR A 187 12.86 -43.61 29.18
N LEU A 188 13.73 -42.68 28.77
CA LEU A 188 15.17 -42.87 28.70
C LEU A 188 15.78 -43.06 30.09
N ARG A 189 15.30 -42.31 31.10
CA ARG A 189 15.70 -42.49 32.50
C ARG A 189 15.26 -43.86 33.05
N ALA A 190 14.07 -44.32 32.70
CA ALA A 190 13.60 -45.65 33.09
C ALA A 190 14.45 -46.76 32.45
N PHE A 191 14.72 -46.64 31.15
CA PHE A 191 15.60 -47.54 30.41
C PHE A 191 17.01 -47.57 31.02
N GLU A 192 17.59 -46.42 31.35
CA GLU A 192 18.91 -46.34 31.99
C GLU A 192 18.93 -47.04 33.35
N ARG A 193 17.92 -46.80 34.20
CA ARG A 193 17.81 -47.48 35.51
C ARG A 193 17.73 -48.99 35.34
N GLU A 194 16.91 -49.45 34.41
CA GLU A 194 16.76 -50.88 34.13
C GLU A 194 18.05 -51.49 33.57
N TYR A 195 18.71 -50.82 32.61
CA TYR A 195 19.98 -51.25 32.05
C TYR A 195 21.07 -51.36 33.12
N ARG A 196 21.20 -50.35 33.99
CA ARG A 196 22.14 -50.38 35.13
C ARG A 196 21.84 -51.53 36.09
N SER A 197 20.56 -51.77 36.39
CA SER A 197 20.14 -52.89 37.24
C SER A 197 20.50 -54.23 36.60
N ARG A 198 20.20 -54.42 35.31
CA ARG A 198 20.51 -55.65 34.56
C ARG A 198 22.02 -55.89 34.48
N LEU A 199 22.80 -54.84 34.22
CA LEU A 199 24.27 -54.91 34.18
C LEU A 199 24.84 -55.28 35.54
N LYS A 200 24.35 -54.66 36.63
CA LYS A 200 24.75 -55.00 38.00
C LYS A 200 24.47 -56.47 38.32
N SER A 201 23.25 -56.95 38.06
CA SER A 201 22.90 -58.36 38.29
C SER A 201 23.68 -59.34 37.40
N TYR A 202 24.07 -58.94 36.19
CA TYR A 202 24.96 -59.74 35.34
C TYR A 202 26.36 -59.86 35.95
N LEU A 203 26.97 -58.73 36.33
CA LEU A 203 28.30 -58.71 36.95
C LEU A 203 28.33 -59.45 38.29
N GLU A 204 27.31 -59.31 39.13
CA GLU A 204 27.19 -60.06 40.39
C GLU A 204 27.09 -61.58 40.16
N ARG A 205 26.40 -62.02 39.11
CA ARG A 205 26.35 -63.44 38.74
C ARG A 205 27.69 -63.96 38.23
N GLU A 206 28.38 -63.20 37.37
CA GLU A 206 29.71 -63.59 36.88
C GLU A 206 30.75 -63.60 37.99
N LEU A 207 30.71 -62.63 38.91
CA LEU A 207 31.56 -62.63 40.09
C LEU A 207 31.28 -63.86 40.98
N ARG A 208 30.00 -64.17 41.23
CA ARG A 208 29.63 -65.35 42.02
C ARG A 208 30.15 -66.65 41.40
N LYS A 209 30.06 -66.82 40.07
CA LYS A 209 30.64 -67.97 39.36
C LYS A 209 32.15 -68.10 39.59
N LEU A 210 32.88 -66.97 39.56
CA LEU A 210 34.31 -66.93 39.83
C LEU A 210 34.63 -67.24 41.31
N GLU A 211 33.84 -66.71 42.24
CA GLU A 211 33.98 -66.90 43.70
C GLU A 211 33.69 -68.35 44.14
N THR A 212 32.68 -69.00 43.55
CA THR A 212 32.43 -70.42 43.80
C THR A 212 33.50 -71.33 43.20
N GLY A 213 34.46 -70.77 42.46
CA GLY A 213 35.55 -71.49 41.81
C GLY A 213 35.06 -72.24 40.58
N GLY A 214 35.92 -72.35 39.56
CA GLY A 214 35.69 -73.18 38.37
C GLY A 214 35.61 -74.67 38.70
N VAL A 215 34.56 -75.06 39.42
CA VAL A 215 34.17 -76.44 39.69
C VAL A 215 32.68 -76.50 39.40
N ASP A 216 32.37 -76.59 38.11
CA ASP A 216 31.27 -77.39 37.57
C ASP A 216 31.35 -77.26 36.05
N GLU A 217 32.08 -78.20 35.47
CA GLU A 217 31.96 -78.52 34.05
C GLU A 217 30.65 -79.31 33.88
N ALA A 218 29.81 -78.83 32.95
CA ALA A 218 28.58 -79.44 32.43
C ALA A 218 27.28 -79.25 33.24
N ASP A 219 26.52 -78.20 32.89
CA ASP A 219 25.26 -78.45 32.19
C ASP A 219 24.91 -77.29 31.23
N THR A 220 24.66 -77.70 30.01
CA THR A 220 24.36 -76.91 28.81
C THR A 220 22.98 -76.29 28.86
N GLY A 221 22.87 -75.00 28.50
CA GLY A 221 21.55 -74.40 28.30
C GLY A 221 21.51 -72.91 27.95
N VAL A 222 22.52 -72.35 27.29
CA VAL A 222 22.40 -71.01 26.69
C VAL A 222 21.77 -71.19 25.32
N GLY A 223 20.46 -70.97 25.24
CA GLY A 223 19.72 -71.11 24.00
C GLY A 223 18.26 -70.70 24.09
N GLN A 224 17.90 -69.63 24.82
CA GLN A 224 16.64 -68.95 24.53
C GLN A 224 16.61 -67.50 25.04
N VAL A 225 16.76 -66.57 24.11
CA VAL A 225 16.08 -65.27 24.20
C VAL A 225 14.59 -65.59 24.14
N PRO A 226 13.76 -65.25 25.14
CA PRO A 226 12.32 -65.31 24.94
C PRO A 226 11.96 -64.17 24.00
N ALA A 227 11.51 -64.54 22.81
CA ALA A 227 10.68 -63.69 21.98
C ALA A 227 9.49 -63.24 22.83
N ALA A 228 9.41 -61.94 23.12
CA ALA A 228 8.23 -61.36 23.73
C ALA A 228 7.08 -61.52 22.74
N ALA A 229 6.19 -62.45 23.09
CA ALA A 229 4.93 -62.67 22.42
C ALA A 229 4.12 -61.37 22.41
N ALA A 230 3.86 -60.88 21.20
CA ALA A 230 2.69 -60.09 20.91
C ALA A 230 1.43 -60.92 21.25
N GLY A 231 0.53 -60.39 22.10
CA GLY A 231 -0.68 -61.12 22.46
C GLY A 231 -1.60 -60.50 23.52
N GLY A 232 -2.22 -59.35 23.22
CA GLY A 232 -3.67 -59.14 23.41
C GLY A 232 -4.22 -58.52 24.71
N GLY A 233 -5.01 -57.44 24.53
CA GLY A 233 -6.08 -57.01 25.45
C GLY A 233 -6.40 -55.50 25.35
N GLY A 234 -7.57 -55.13 24.81
CA GLY A 234 -8.02 -53.75 24.46
C GLY A 234 -8.30 -52.79 25.62
N ALA A 235 -8.83 -51.57 25.48
CA ALA A 235 -9.53 -50.75 24.47
C ALA A 235 -9.48 -49.26 24.99
N PRO A 236 -10.07 -48.18 24.39
CA PRO A 236 -11.01 -48.11 23.29
C PRO A 236 -10.65 -47.11 22.16
N GLN A 237 -11.54 -47.14 21.16
CA GLN A 237 -11.64 -46.28 19.99
C GLN A 237 -11.95 -44.82 20.35
N SER A 238 -11.29 -43.88 19.66
CA SER A 238 -11.89 -42.59 19.29
C SER A 238 -11.26 -42.06 18.00
N SER A 239 -11.90 -42.43 16.90
CA SER A 239 -12.27 -41.57 15.76
C SER A 239 -11.36 -40.39 15.39
N GLY A 240 -10.54 -40.56 14.36
CA GLY A 240 -10.00 -39.47 13.53
C GLY A 240 -9.82 -39.97 12.09
N PRO A 241 -10.46 -39.38 11.07
CA PRO A 241 -10.42 -39.91 9.72
C PRO A 241 -9.16 -39.47 8.97
N GLY A 242 -8.46 -40.46 8.41
CA GLY A 242 -8.04 -40.50 7.00
C GLY A 242 -7.13 -39.38 6.48
N GLY A 243 -5.83 -39.60 6.57
CA GLY A 243 -4.89 -39.08 5.57
C GLY A 243 -4.58 -40.17 4.56
N ASN A 244 -5.06 -40.03 3.32
CA ASN A 244 -4.52 -40.76 2.18
C ASN A 244 -4.28 -39.80 1.01
N ASN A 245 -3.00 -39.69 0.72
CA ASN A 245 -2.36 -39.69 -0.59
C ASN A 245 -2.54 -38.51 -1.56
N ALA A 246 -1.42 -38.33 -2.24
CA ALA A 246 -1.06 -37.33 -3.21
C ALA A 246 -1.94 -37.26 -4.46
N GLN A 247 -1.94 -36.05 -5.02
CA GLN A 247 -1.99 -35.72 -6.44
C GLN A 247 -3.31 -35.79 -7.21
N ALA A 248 -3.46 -34.74 -8.03
CA ALA A 248 -4.39 -34.54 -9.14
C ALA A 248 -5.81 -34.05 -8.79
N THR A 249 -5.90 -32.81 -8.30
CA THR A 249 -7.01 -31.93 -8.70
C THR A 249 -6.49 -30.90 -9.69
N GLN A 250 -6.77 -31.22 -10.95
CA GLN A 250 -7.10 -30.30 -12.02
C GLN A 250 -8.01 -29.18 -11.49
N THR A 251 -7.43 -28.11 -10.96
CA THR A 251 -8.13 -26.83 -10.93
C THR A 251 -8.06 -26.31 -12.35
N GLY A 252 -9.08 -26.66 -13.13
CA GLY A 252 -9.42 -25.89 -14.31
C GLY A 252 -9.46 -24.43 -13.89
N GLY A 253 -8.44 -23.69 -14.30
CA GLY A 253 -8.50 -22.26 -14.35
C GLY A 253 -9.76 -21.92 -15.13
N SER A 254 -10.73 -21.35 -14.43
CA SER A 254 -11.65 -20.41 -15.06
C SER A 254 -10.78 -19.23 -15.50
N LEU A 255 -10.10 -19.43 -16.63
CA LEU A 255 -9.83 -18.37 -17.57
C LEU A 255 -11.20 -17.88 -17.98
N ARG A 256 -11.70 -16.89 -17.24
CA ARG A 256 -12.76 -16.03 -17.73
C ARG A 256 -12.19 -15.38 -18.99
N SER A 257 -12.57 -15.94 -20.12
CA SER A 257 -12.24 -15.48 -21.45
C SER A 257 -12.37 -13.98 -21.55
N VAL A 258 -11.31 -13.37 -22.03
CA VAL A 258 -11.25 -12.00 -22.58
C VAL A 258 -11.94 -11.98 -23.97
N ALA A 259 -13.09 -12.65 -24.11
CA ALA A 259 -13.77 -12.84 -25.41
C ALA A 259 -15.31 -12.80 -25.33
N SER A 260 -15.90 -12.17 -24.31
CA SER A 260 -17.36 -11.92 -24.28
C SER A 260 -17.70 -10.49 -23.88
N LEU A 261 -16.86 -9.53 -24.25
CA LEU A 261 -17.10 -8.10 -24.05
C LEU A 261 -17.00 -7.34 -25.38
N LEU A 262 -17.66 -7.85 -26.43
CA LEU A 262 -17.72 -7.17 -27.73
C LEU A 262 -19.03 -7.42 -28.51
N ASP A 263 -20.15 -7.65 -27.84
CA ASP A 263 -21.45 -7.79 -28.53
C ASP A 263 -22.63 -7.31 -27.66
N ASP A 264 -22.52 -6.09 -27.15
CA ASP A 264 -23.66 -5.37 -26.56
C ASP A 264 -23.57 -3.86 -26.83
N GLU A 265 -23.15 -3.49 -28.05
CA GLU A 265 -23.12 -2.09 -28.52
C GLU A 265 -23.69 -1.92 -29.94
N GLN A 266 -24.67 -2.75 -30.33
CA GLN A 266 -25.53 -2.51 -31.50
C GLN A 266 -26.91 -3.18 -31.32
N ARG A 267 -27.82 -2.58 -30.51
CA ARG A 267 -29.25 -2.44 -30.82
C ARG A 267 -30.02 -1.61 -29.80
#